data_AF-A0A1I6H729-F1
#
_entry.id   AF-A0A1I6H729-F1
#
_cell.length_a   1.000
_cell.length_b   1.000
_cell.length_c   1.000
_cell.angle_alpha   90.00
_cell.angle_beta   90.00
_cell.angle_gamma   90.00
#
_symmetry.space_group_name_H-M   'P 1'
#
loop_
_entity.id
_entity.type
_entity.pdbx_description
1 polymer ?
#
loop_
_entity_poly.entity_id
_entity_poly.type
_entity_poly.pdbx_seq_one_letter_code
_entity_poly.pdbx_strand_id
1 'polypeptide(L)'
;MCSVLIRLILFIVISSLLSSCSRLTYIPVREPLPSFSPPDSEAFQPGDIVLTYPIEPISWLMSFMGSSNPDQLENPYNHGEVVFVDPDGRKMLGGFSGRVMAKPLEERIPLFHRVVVLRHKGPDTDSRKIGRLMARISHDPQYQNATFDYSFRDVPGRKSKFYCLGLINEVHREANAPVPFPHKPIKRNALLAHVEELLDQNIVDGPVIEDIFNNPDYEVVLEWTNNQDKYLDTWYLEHITRYTLDIYEQGWRLRESEAPTVNLFLWLIDDGDESLDSVKRIMWTFKNFHTEAGIDWEKLSTAGKLDGLSERQKMELLETVGNKYRDEFFVKDSAKTLARNDES
;
A
#
# COMPACT_ATOMS: atom_id res chain seq x y z
N MET A 1 24.83 -58.81 -2.46
CA MET A 1 23.87 -58.31 -3.47
C MET A 1 23.14 -57.01 -3.07
N CYS A 2 23.06 -56.60 -1.79
CA CYS A 2 22.48 -55.30 -1.38
C CYS A 2 23.28 -54.03 -1.80
N SER A 3 24.58 -54.14 -2.07
CA SER A 3 25.43 -52.96 -2.36
C SER A 3 25.22 -52.35 -3.75
N VAL A 4 24.78 -53.15 -4.73
CA VAL A 4 24.56 -52.68 -6.11
C VAL A 4 23.22 -51.96 -6.23
N LEU A 5 22.20 -52.41 -5.49
CA LEU A 5 20.86 -51.81 -5.49
C LEU A 5 20.85 -50.41 -4.86
N ILE A 6 21.64 -50.20 -3.80
CA ILE A 6 21.77 -48.89 -3.12
C ILE A 6 22.50 -47.89 -4.04
N ARG A 7 23.51 -48.32 -4.80
CA ARG A 7 24.22 -47.45 -5.76
C ARG A 7 23.33 -47.05 -6.94
N LEU A 8 22.43 -47.93 -7.39
CA LEU A 8 21.48 -47.63 -8.47
C LEU A 8 20.41 -46.64 -8.02
N ILE A 9 19.89 -46.78 -6.80
CA ILE A 9 18.92 -45.84 -6.22
C ILE A 9 19.55 -44.46 -5.98
N LEU A 10 20.79 -44.41 -5.46
CA LEU A 10 21.50 -43.14 -5.27
C LEU A 10 21.76 -42.42 -6.60
N PHE A 11 22.07 -43.17 -7.67
CA PHE A 11 22.30 -42.59 -9.00
C PHE A 11 21.00 -42.03 -9.60
N ILE A 12 19.87 -42.72 -9.47
CA ILE A 12 18.56 -42.25 -9.95
C ILE A 12 18.11 -41.00 -9.19
N VAL A 13 18.29 -40.95 -7.87
CA VAL A 13 17.91 -39.78 -7.05
C VAL A 13 18.80 -38.56 -7.39
N ILE A 14 20.11 -38.75 -7.61
CA ILE A 14 21.01 -37.67 -8.01
C ILE A 14 20.74 -37.20 -9.45
N SER A 15 20.41 -38.10 -10.39
CA SER A 15 20.04 -37.73 -11.76
C SER A 15 18.70 -36.98 -11.84
N SER A 16 17.76 -37.30 -10.94
CA SER A 16 16.46 -36.61 -10.81
C SER A 16 16.64 -35.20 -10.22
N LEU A 17 17.52 -35.04 -9.24
CA LEU A 17 17.88 -33.74 -8.66
C LEU A 17 18.67 -32.86 -9.65
N LEU A 18 19.56 -33.44 -10.46
CA LEU A 18 20.33 -32.69 -11.46
C LEU A 18 19.49 -32.30 -12.70
N SER A 19 18.49 -33.09 -13.07
CA SER A 19 17.52 -32.72 -14.13
C SER A 19 16.51 -31.66 -13.65
N SER A 20 16.42 -31.43 -12.34
CA SER A 20 15.64 -30.36 -11.72
C SER A 20 16.44 -29.06 -11.55
N CYS A 21 17.76 -29.09 -11.77
CA CYS A 21 18.68 -27.96 -11.55
C CYS A 21 19.17 -27.25 -12.82
N SER A 22 18.63 -27.56 -14.00
CA SER A 22 19.01 -26.88 -15.24
C SER A 22 17.81 -26.45 -16.06
N ARG A 23 16.99 -25.58 -15.45
CA ARG A 23 16.40 -24.45 -16.16
C ARG A 23 16.87 -23.18 -15.46
N LEU A 24 18.14 -22.82 -15.71
CA LEU A 24 18.49 -21.41 -15.71
C LEU A 24 17.59 -20.79 -16.78
N THR A 25 16.45 -20.27 -16.34
CA THR A 25 15.59 -19.44 -17.17
C THR A 25 16.49 -18.33 -17.69
N TYR A 26 16.70 -18.33 -19.00
CA TYR A 26 17.28 -17.18 -19.66
C TYR A 26 16.36 -16.00 -19.35
N ILE A 27 16.78 -15.15 -18.40
CA ILE A 27 16.20 -13.84 -18.21
C ILE A 27 16.77 -13.05 -19.39
N PRO A 28 15.97 -12.66 -20.40
CA PRO A 28 16.48 -11.79 -21.45
C PRO A 28 17.11 -10.59 -20.77
N VAL A 29 18.34 -10.28 -21.15
CA VAL A 29 19.03 -9.05 -20.73
C VAL A 29 18.09 -7.92 -21.10
N ARG A 30 17.37 -7.39 -20.11
CA ARG A 30 16.49 -6.24 -20.28
C ARG A 30 17.39 -5.15 -20.86
N GLU A 31 16.93 -4.49 -21.91
CA GLU A 31 17.54 -3.25 -22.39
C GLU A 31 17.84 -2.36 -21.16
N PRO A 32 19.00 -1.64 -21.15
CA PRO A 32 19.32 -0.78 -20.03
C PRO A 32 18.10 0.09 -19.74
N LEU A 33 17.57 -0.03 -18.52
CA LEU A 33 16.42 0.76 -18.09
C LEU A 33 16.75 2.23 -18.42
N PRO A 34 15.83 2.99 -19.06
CA PRO A 34 16.07 4.39 -19.37
C PRO A 34 16.57 5.10 -18.12
N SER A 35 17.62 5.92 -18.19
CA SER A 35 18.31 6.47 -17.01
C SER A 35 17.33 6.93 -15.92
N PHE A 36 17.48 6.37 -14.72
CA PHE A 36 16.73 6.78 -13.54
C PHE A 36 17.14 8.22 -13.19
N SER A 37 16.18 9.14 -13.26
CA SER A 37 16.39 10.51 -12.80
C SER A 37 15.24 10.86 -11.86
N PRO A 38 15.47 10.84 -10.53
CA PRO A 38 14.48 11.35 -9.59
C PRO A 38 14.27 12.85 -9.85
N PRO A 39 13.14 13.42 -9.41
CA PRO A 39 12.91 14.85 -9.54
C PRO A 39 14.00 15.65 -8.83
N ASP A 40 14.29 16.84 -9.35
CA ASP A 40 15.27 17.76 -8.77
C ASP A 40 14.89 18.06 -7.31
N SER A 41 15.85 17.88 -6.40
CA SER A 41 15.63 18.11 -4.97
C SER A 41 15.28 19.58 -4.69
N GLU A 42 15.63 20.52 -5.57
CA GLU A 42 15.25 21.93 -5.47
C GLU A 42 13.75 22.20 -5.63
N ALA A 43 12.99 21.28 -6.24
CA ALA A 43 11.54 21.38 -6.33
C ALA A 43 10.85 21.29 -4.95
N PHE A 44 11.52 20.69 -3.96
CA PHE A 44 10.99 20.41 -2.63
C PHE A 44 11.41 21.48 -1.62
N GLN A 45 10.45 21.99 -0.86
CA GLN A 45 10.64 22.99 0.18
C GLN A 45 10.09 22.53 1.54
N PRO A 46 10.66 22.98 2.66
CA PRO A 46 10.14 22.65 3.99
C PRO A 46 8.65 23.01 4.13
N GLY A 47 7.86 22.04 4.58
CA GLY A 47 6.41 22.17 4.71
C GLY A 47 5.59 21.66 3.53
N ASP A 48 6.23 21.36 2.39
CA ASP A 48 5.54 20.70 1.28
C ASP A 48 5.01 19.32 1.73
N ILE A 49 3.81 19.00 1.27
CA ILE A 49 3.20 17.67 1.42
C ILE A 49 3.58 16.87 0.19
N VAL A 50 4.14 15.68 0.39
CA VAL A 50 4.43 14.72 -0.68
C VAL A 50 3.44 13.58 -0.54
N LEU A 51 2.50 13.49 -1.48
CA LEU A 51 1.63 12.34 -1.61
C LEU A 51 2.31 11.30 -2.51
N THR A 52 2.22 10.05 -2.10
CA THR A 52 2.94 8.96 -2.75
C THR A 52 2.02 7.79 -3.05
N TYR A 53 2.42 7.04 -4.08
CA TYR A 53 1.74 5.83 -4.50
C TYR A 53 2.79 4.72 -4.68
N PRO A 54 2.83 3.74 -3.76
CA PRO A 54 3.56 2.48 -3.93
C PRO A 54 2.78 1.55 -4.87
N ILE A 55 3.47 0.86 -5.79
CA ILE A 55 2.89 -0.21 -6.64
C ILE A 55 2.66 -1.46 -5.79
N GLU A 56 1.64 -1.41 -4.92
CA GLU A 56 1.29 -2.54 -4.06
C GLU A 56 -0.24 -2.78 -4.07
N PRO A 57 -0.71 -4.02 -3.96
CA PRO A 57 -2.15 -4.31 -3.89
C PRO A 57 -2.84 -3.68 -2.67
N ILE A 58 -2.17 -3.66 -1.51
CA ILE A 58 -2.74 -3.09 -0.28
C ILE A 58 -2.94 -1.58 -0.40
N SER A 59 -2.04 -0.93 -1.12
CA SER A 59 -2.08 0.46 -1.50
C SER A 59 -3.37 0.79 -2.28
N TRP A 60 -3.76 -0.06 -3.23
CA TRP A 60 -5.04 0.08 -3.92
C TRP A 60 -6.23 -0.17 -3.02
N LEU A 61 -6.23 -1.23 -2.21
CA LEU A 61 -7.33 -1.49 -1.29
C LEU A 61 -7.58 -0.29 -0.37
N MET A 62 -6.53 0.33 0.15
CA MET A 62 -6.64 1.53 0.97
C MET A 62 -7.26 2.70 0.20
N SER A 63 -6.88 2.91 -1.07
CA SER A 63 -7.52 3.91 -1.93
C SER A 63 -9.01 3.59 -2.14
N PHE A 64 -9.38 2.34 -2.40
CA PHE A 64 -10.79 1.95 -2.54
C PHE A 64 -11.60 2.06 -1.23
N MET A 65 -10.99 1.80 -0.07
CA MET A 65 -11.65 1.94 1.23
C MET A 65 -11.79 3.40 1.67
N GLY A 66 -10.79 4.24 1.37
CA GLY A 66 -10.76 5.65 1.76
C GLY A 66 -11.45 6.59 0.77
N SER A 67 -11.76 6.13 -0.45
CA SER A 67 -12.36 6.98 -1.46
C SER A 67 -13.86 7.15 -1.26
N SER A 68 -14.33 8.39 -1.44
CA SER A 68 -15.75 8.69 -1.56
C SER A 68 -16.38 8.15 -2.86
N ASN A 69 -15.54 7.83 -3.86
CA ASN A 69 -15.97 7.23 -5.12
C ASN A 69 -14.99 6.15 -5.61
N PRO A 70 -15.03 4.93 -5.02
CA PRO A 70 -14.13 3.83 -5.37
C PRO A 70 -14.18 3.44 -6.85
N ASP A 71 -15.28 3.73 -7.54
CA ASP A 71 -15.45 3.41 -8.96
C ASP A 71 -14.65 4.36 -9.88
N GLN A 72 -14.19 5.50 -9.35
CA GLN A 72 -13.50 6.57 -10.08
C GLN A 72 -12.19 7.00 -9.39
N LEU A 73 -11.31 6.05 -9.08
CA LEU A 73 -9.96 6.38 -8.58
C LEU A 73 -9.12 7.05 -9.69
N GLU A 74 -9.27 8.37 -9.84
CA GLU A 74 -8.46 9.20 -10.74
C GLU A 74 -7.04 9.41 -10.17
N ASN A 75 -6.89 9.36 -8.85
CA ASN A 75 -5.65 9.64 -8.12
C ASN A 75 -5.29 8.47 -7.20
N PRO A 76 -4.29 7.63 -7.52
CA PRO A 76 -4.00 6.42 -6.74
C PRO A 76 -3.19 6.70 -5.47
N TYR A 77 -2.95 7.96 -5.10
CA TYR A 77 -2.19 8.29 -3.89
C TYR A 77 -2.88 7.77 -2.63
N ASN A 78 -2.12 7.15 -1.74
CA ASN A 78 -2.64 6.52 -0.52
C ASN A 78 -1.77 6.77 0.71
N HIS A 79 -0.66 7.48 0.54
CA HIS A 79 0.27 7.81 1.59
C HIS A 79 0.73 9.25 1.45
N GLY A 80 1.06 9.87 2.58
CA GLY A 80 1.54 11.24 2.64
C GLY A 80 2.73 11.38 3.59
N GLU A 81 3.68 12.21 3.20
CA GLU A 81 4.84 12.63 4.00
C GLU A 81 5.00 14.16 3.89
N VAL A 82 5.76 14.76 4.80
CA VAL A 82 6.05 16.20 4.83
C VAL A 82 7.55 16.43 4.67
N VAL A 83 7.91 17.36 3.79
CA VAL A 83 9.30 17.78 3.59
C VAL A 83 9.76 18.61 4.79
N PHE A 84 10.95 18.32 5.31
CA PHE A 84 11.64 19.16 6.26
C PHE A 84 13.15 19.17 5.99
N VAL A 85 13.88 19.99 6.75
CA VAL A 85 15.35 20.05 6.69
C VAL A 85 15.91 19.62 8.03
N ASP A 86 16.84 18.67 8.01
CA ASP A 86 17.52 18.18 9.21
C ASP A 86 18.61 19.18 9.70
N PRO A 87 19.24 18.94 10.85
CA PRO A 87 20.31 19.82 11.35
C PRO A 87 21.53 19.94 10.42
N ASP A 88 21.75 18.98 9.53
CA ASP A 88 22.85 18.97 8.56
C ASP A 88 22.49 19.74 7.28
N GLY A 89 21.27 20.28 7.18
CA GLY A 89 20.79 21.00 6.00
C GLY A 89 20.24 20.10 4.89
N ARG A 90 20.08 18.79 5.14
CA ARG A 90 19.55 17.84 4.15
C ARG A 90 18.03 17.87 4.13
N LYS A 91 17.45 17.77 2.93
CA LYS A 91 16.00 17.61 2.76
C LYS A 91 15.60 16.18 3.13
N MET A 92 14.62 16.07 3.99
CA MET A 92 14.09 14.83 4.53
C MET A 92 12.60 14.76 4.23
N LEU A 93 12.08 13.54 4.10
CA LEU A 93 10.66 13.26 4.15
C LEU A 93 10.32 12.62 5.49
N GLY A 94 9.39 13.23 6.22
CA GLY A 94 8.88 12.76 7.50
C GLY A 94 7.42 12.37 7.41
N GLY A 95 7.02 11.25 8.00
CA GLY A 95 5.64 10.78 7.95
C GLY A 95 5.38 9.64 8.91
N PHE A 96 4.18 9.06 8.82
CA PHE A 96 3.79 7.90 9.61
C PHE A 96 3.58 6.68 8.71
N SER A 97 4.47 5.69 8.81
CA SER A 97 4.34 4.39 8.16
C SER A 97 4.53 3.31 9.21
N GLY A 98 3.47 3.07 9.98
CA GLY A 98 3.52 2.19 11.16
C GLY A 98 4.08 2.79 12.42
N ARG A 99 5.07 3.66 12.23
CA ARG A 99 5.71 4.51 13.21
C ARG A 99 6.06 5.82 12.55
N VAL A 100 6.33 6.84 13.37
CA VAL A 100 6.91 8.07 12.85
C VAL A 100 8.31 7.77 12.34
N MET A 101 8.55 8.11 11.08
CA MET A 101 9.83 7.89 10.40
C MET A 101 10.23 9.12 9.60
N ALA A 102 11.55 9.29 9.45
CA ALA A 102 12.12 10.26 8.54
C ALA A 102 13.25 9.63 7.72
N LYS A 103 13.31 9.96 6.43
CA LYS A 103 14.32 9.46 5.50
C LYS A 103 14.84 10.59 4.60
N PRO A 104 16.12 10.56 4.18
CA PRO A 104 16.62 11.49 3.19
C PRO A 104 15.78 11.43 1.92
N LEU A 105 15.47 12.60 1.35
CA LEU A 105 14.61 12.71 0.17
C LEU A 105 15.15 11.89 -1.00
N GLU A 106 16.46 11.95 -1.22
CA GLU A 106 17.17 11.24 -2.30
C GLU A 106 17.10 9.71 -2.17
N GLU A 107 16.96 9.19 -0.94
CA GLU A 107 16.80 7.76 -0.68
C GLU A 107 15.33 7.33 -0.75
N ARG A 108 14.41 8.25 -0.41
CA ARG A 108 13.00 7.95 -0.18
C ARG A 108 12.16 8.05 -1.46
N ILE A 109 12.34 9.10 -2.27
CA ILE A 109 11.59 9.31 -3.51
C ILE A 109 11.74 8.15 -4.52
N PRO A 110 12.93 7.56 -4.74
CA PRO A 110 13.10 6.43 -5.66
C PRO A 110 12.26 5.19 -5.35
N LEU A 111 11.77 5.05 -4.11
CA LEU A 111 10.98 3.91 -3.68
C LEU A 111 9.51 4.00 -4.11
N PHE A 112 9.08 5.14 -4.64
CA PHE A 112 7.70 5.37 -5.04
C PHE A 112 7.56 5.35 -6.56
N HIS A 113 6.41 4.86 -7.02
CA HIS A 113 6.10 4.90 -8.45
C HIS A 113 5.51 6.21 -8.88
N ARG A 114 4.67 6.83 -8.05
CA ARG A 114 4.22 8.21 -8.29
C ARG A 114 4.40 9.04 -7.05
N VAL A 115 4.77 10.28 -7.27
CA VAL A 115 4.77 11.32 -6.25
C VAL A 115 4.10 12.56 -6.80
N VAL A 116 3.35 13.24 -5.96
CA VAL A 116 2.90 14.61 -6.20
C VAL A 116 3.24 15.45 -5.00
N VAL A 117 3.77 16.64 -5.26
CA VAL A 117 4.18 17.59 -4.25
C VAL A 117 3.18 18.72 -4.24
N LEU A 118 2.60 18.95 -3.06
CA LEU A 118 1.60 19.96 -2.79
C LEU A 118 2.21 21.01 -1.87
N ARG A 119 2.14 22.27 -2.28
CA ARG A 119 2.61 23.40 -1.50
C ARG A 119 1.43 24.24 -1.03
N HIS A 120 1.46 24.63 0.23
CA HIS A 120 0.51 25.60 0.79
C HIS A 120 0.80 26.99 0.21
N LYS A 121 -0.22 27.67 -0.34
CA LYS A 121 -0.14 29.01 -0.96
C LYS A 121 -0.08 30.16 0.05
N GLY A 122 -0.24 29.86 1.34
CA GLY A 122 -0.12 30.85 2.40
C GLY A 122 1.32 31.37 2.58
N PRO A 123 1.56 32.18 3.62
CA PRO A 123 2.88 32.74 3.88
C PRO A 123 3.96 31.66 4.06
N ASP A 124 5.16 31.89 3.51
CA ASP A 124 6.34 31.01 3.71
C ASP A 124 6.67 30.72 5.19
N THR A 125 6.21 31.58 6.10
CA THR A 125 6.35 31.35 7.55
C THR A 125 5.60 30.11 8.03
N ASP A 126 4.46 29.79 7.42
CA ASP A 126 3.62 28.66 7.79
C ASP A 126 4.24 27.36 7.29
N SER A 127 4.65 27.31 6.02
CA SER A 127 5.36 26.15 5.44
C SER A 127 6.66 25.86 6.19
N ARG A 128 7.46 26.89 6.52
CA ARG A 128 8.66 26.71 7.36
C ARG A 128 8.34 26.28 8.79
N LYS A 129 7.19 26.66 9.35
CA LYS A 129 6.76 26.22 10.68
C LYS A 129 6.34 24.75 10.65
N ILE A 130 5.57 24.34 9.65
CA ILE A 130 5.19 22.94 9.38
C ILE A 130 6.44 22.07 9.25
N GLY A 131 7.39 22.44 8.40
CA GLY A 131 8.65 21.70 8.24
C GLY A 131 9.45 21.58 9.55
N ARG A 132 9.58 22.66 10.33
CA ARG A 132 10.26 22.62 11.64
C ARG A 132 9.55 21.73 12.66
N LEU A 133 8.22 21.74 12.66
CA LEU A 133 7.42 20.88 13.54
C LEU A 133 7.56 19.41 13.16
N MET A 134 7.53 19.09 11.86
CA MET A 134 7.79 17.73 11.38
C MET A 134 9.19 17.25 11.78
N ALA A 135 10.21 18.10 11.66
CA ALA A 135 11.57 17.79 12.12
C ALA A 135 11.58 17.45 13.63
N ARG A 136 10.95 18.29 14.45
CA ARG A 136 10.85 18.07 15.90
C ARG A 136 10.11 16.77 16.24
N ILE A 137 8.96 16.53 15.62
CA ILE A 137 8.12 15.34 15.80
C ILE A 137 8.88 14.08 15.40
N SER A 138 9.64 14.13 14.31
CA SER A 138 10.45 12.99 13.84
C SER A 138 11.51 12.53 14.84
N HIS A 139 11.87 13.39 15.81
CA HIS A 139 12.84 13.12 16.86
C HIS A 139 12.22 13.05 18.27
N ASP A 140 10.90 13.23 18.41
CA ASP A 140 10.23 13.18 19.71
C ASP A 140 9.90 11.72 20.08
N PRO A 141 10.44 11.18 21.18
CA PRO A 141 10.18 9.81 21.60
C PRO A 141 8.70 9.47 21.80
N GLN A 142 7.85 10.44 22.15
CA GLN A 142 6.42 10.19 22.30
C GLN A 142 5.78 9.85 20.96
N TYR A 143 6.16 10.57 19.90
CA TYR A 143 5.66 10.33 18.55
C TYR A 143 6.32 9.11 17.90
N GLN A 144 7.62 8.87 18.16
CA GLN A 144 8.32 7.68 17.65
C GLN A 144 7.74 6.36 18.17
N ASN A 145 7.13 6.38 19.37
CA ASN A 145 6.43 5.23 19.95
C ASN A 145 4.93 5.21 19.59
N ALA A 146 4.47 6.08 18.69
CA ALA A 146 3.09 6.06 18.25
C ALA A 146 2.80 4.81 17.41
N THR A 147 1.60 4.26 17.58
CA THR A 147 1.10 3.07 16.87
C THR A 147 0.11 3.46 15.78
N PHE A 148 -0.26 2.52 14.91
CA PHE A 148 -1.23 2.80 13.85
C PHE A 148 -2.64 3.01 14.44
N ASP A 149 -3.36 4.04 13.97
CA ASP A 149 -4.76 4.27 14.33
C ASP A 149 -5.73 3.62 13.34
N TYR A 150 -6.16 2.39 13.65
CA TYR A 150 -7.15 1.63 12.85
C TYR A 150 -8.55 2.25 12.85
N SER A 151 -8.85 3.13 13.81
CA SER A 151 -10.14 3.80 13.84
C SER A 151 -10.21 4.98 12.89
N PHE A 152 -9.08 5.35 12.26
CA PHE A 152 -8.93 6.52 11.40
C PHE A 152 -9.59 7.75 12.01
N ARG A 153 -9.42 7.98 13.31
CA ARG A 153 -10.01 9.14 14.00
C ARG A 153 -8.99 10.22 14.16
N ASP A 154 -9.38 11.44 13.80
CA ASP A 154 -8.56 12.60 14.06
C ASP A 154 -8.82 13.13 15.48
N VAL A 155 -7.81 13.01 16.35
CA VAL A 155 -7.90 13.44 17.76
C VAL A 155 -6.83 14.50 18.00
N PRO A 156 -7.19 15.80 18.01
CA PRO A 156 -6.23 16.88 18.19
C PRO A 156 -5.38 16.73 19.46
N GLY A 157 -4.06 16.89 19.35
CA GLY A 157 -3.11 16.77 20.46
C GLY A 157 -2.75 15.33 20.84
N ARG A 158 -3.33 14.32 20.17
CA ARG A 158 -2.97 12.92 20.41
C ARG A 158 -1.58 12.65 19.85
N LYS A 159 -0.73 11.95 20.61
CA LYS A 159 0.63 11.60 20.22
C LYS A 159 0.90 10.10 20.12
N SER A 160 -0.05 9.28 20.54
CA SER A 160 0.13 7.84 20.73
C SER A 160 -0.35 6.99 19.56
N LYS A 161 -1.21 7.53 18.68
CA LYS A 161 -1.77 6.80 17.54
C LYS A 161 -1.96 7.71 16.33
N PHE A 162 -1.54 7.26 15.15
CA PHE A 162 -1.69 7.98 13.89
C PHE A 162 -1.91 7.03 12.70
N TYR A 163 -2.52 7.55 11.64
CA TYR A 163 -2.32 7.09 10.26
C TYR A 163 -1.52 8.19 9.53
N CYS A 164 -1.01 7.90 8.32
CA CYS A 164 -0.13 8.81 7.58
C CYS A 164 -0.65 10.26 7.51
N LEU A 165 -1.88 10.46 7.04
CA LEU A 165 -2.48 11.78 6.89
C LEU A 165 -2.86 12.42 8.23
N GLY A 166 -3.18 11.62 9.25
CA GLY A 166 -3.51 12.11 10.59
C GLY A 166 -2.31 12.77 11.26
N LEU A 167 -1.10 12.24 11.04
CA LEU A 167 0.12 12.90 11.51
C LEU A 167 0.32 14.25 10.80
N ILE A 168 0.07 14.31 9.49
CA ILE A 168 0.18 15.57 8.72
C ILE A 168 -0.82 16.61 9.24
N ASN A 169 -2.06 16.20 9.48
CA ASN A 169 -3.08 17.06 10.10
C ASN A 169 -2.62 17.58 11.47
N GLU A 170 -2.04 16.73 12.31
CA GLU A 170 -1.53 17.13 13.62
C GLU A 170 -0.38 18.14 13.51
N VAL A 171 0.57 17.92 12.60
CA VAL A 171 1.65 18.89 12.32
C VAL A 171 1.07 20.24 11.91
N HIS A 172 0.05 20.26 11.05
CA HIS A 172 -0.61 21.50 10.62
C HIS A 172 -1.36 22.19 11.77
N ARG A 173 -2.05 21.44 12.64
CA ARG A 173 -2.69 22.00 13.83
C ARG A 173 -1.69 22.66 14.76
N GLU A 174 -0.59 21.98 15.07
CA GLU A 174 0.48 22.54 15.89
C GLU A 174 1.14 23.76 15.22
N ALA A 175 1.13 23.80 13.89
CA ALA A 175 1.56 24.95 13.12
C ALA A 175 0.57 26.13 13.18
N ASN A 176 -0.64 25.94 13.69
CA ASN A 176 -1.78 26.85 13.49
C ASN A 176 -2.03 27.13 12.00
N ALA A 177 -1.80 26.13 11.14
CA ALA A 177 -2.07 26.17 9.71
C ALA A 177 -3.38 25.44 9.39
N PRO A 178 -4.02 25.73 8.24
CA PRO A 178 -5.18 24.97 7.77
C PRO A 178 -4.88 23.48 7.70
N VAL A 179 -5.85 22.65 8.07
CA VAL A 179 -5.73 21.18 8.05
C VAL A 179 -5.95 20.69 6.61
N PRO A 180 -5.00 19.97 6.00
CA PRO A 180 -5.07 19.60 4.57
C PRO A 180 -6.09 18.51 4.27
N PHE A 181 -6.29 17.55 5.18
CA PHE A 181 -7.12 16.36 4.95
C PHE A 181 -8.31 16.33 5.92
N PRO A 182 -9.40 17.08 5.66
CA PRO A 182 -10.60 17.00 6.47
C PRO A 182 -11.23 15.61 6.38
N HIS A 183 -11.90 15.19 7.45
CA HIS A 183 -12.62 13.92 7.46
C HIS A 183 -13.96 14.05 6.75
N LYS A 184 -14.32 13.00 6.01
CA LYS A 184 -15.62 12.88 5.35
C LYS A 184 -16.22 11.49 5.57
N PRO A 185 -17.55 11.37 5.48
CA PRO A 185 -18.19 10.06 5.51
C PRO A 185 -17.62 9.13 4.44
N ILE A 186 -17.26 7.90 4.85
CA ILE A 186 -16.77 6.88 3.92
C ILE A 186 -17.96 6.11 3.33
N LYS A 187 -17.90 5.82 2.03
CA LYS A 187 -18.91 4.96 1.36
C LYS A 187 -18.72 3.51 1.82
N ARG A 188 -19.74 2.95 2.48
CA ARG A 188 -19.74 1.55 2.92
C ARG A 188 -19.70 0.58 1.73
N ASN A 189 -18.90 -0.47 1.86
CA ASN A 189 -18.81 -1.60 0.94
C ASN A 189 -18.49 -2.90 1.71
N ALA A 190 -18.56 -4.07 1.07
CA ALA A 190 -18.36 -5.36 1.74
C ALA A 190 -16.94 -5.55 2.32
N LEU A 191 -15.93 -4.94 1.71
CA LEU A 191 -14.55 -4.97 2.24
C LEU A 191 -14.46 -4.16 3.54
N LEU A 192 -14.98 -2.93 3.56
CA LEU A 192 -14.99 -2.09 4.76
C LEU A 192 -15.75 -2.76 5.90
N ALA A 193 -16.92 -3.33 5.62
CA ALA A 193 -17.71 -4.06 6.62
C ALA A 193 -16.94 -5.25 7.23
N HIS A 194 -16.15 -5.96 6.42
CA HIS A 194 -15.29 -7.03 6.93
C HIS A 194 -14.12 -6.49 7.75
N VAL A 195 -13.52 -5.37 7.34
CA VAL A 195 -12.46 -4.70 8.13
C VAL A 195 -13.00 -4.23 9.48
N GLU A 196 -14.20 -3.65 9.52
CA GLU A 196 -14.90 -3.26 10.74
C GLU A 196 -15.15 -4.47 11.68
N GLU A 197 -15.57 -5.60 11.12
CA GLU A 197 -15.75 -6.86 11.86
C GLU A 197 -14.43 -7.37 12.46
N LEU A 198 -13.35 -7.38 11.67
CA LEU A 198 -12.03 -7.85 12.12
C LEU A 198 -11.41 -6.96 13.19
N LEU A 199 -11.67 -5.66 13.13
CA LEU A 199 -11.11 -4.67 14.05
C LEU A 199 -12.01 -4.40 15.27
N ASP A 200 -13.22 -4.97 15.30
CA ASP A 200 -14.30 -4.65 16.24
C ASP A 200 -14.52 -3.13 16.36
N GLN A 201 -14.56 -2.45 15.21
CA GLN A 201 -14.62 -0.99 15.11
C GLN A 201 -15.62 -0.55 14.05
N ASN A 202 -16.30 0.56 14.30
CA ASN A 202 -17.17 1.22 13.32
C ASN A 202 -16.43 2.43 12.73
N ILE A 203 -16.14 2.37 11.43
CA ILE A 203 -15.41 3.39 10.68
C ILE A 203 -16.45 4.22 9.91
N VAL A 204 -16.82 5.36 10.49
CA VAL A 204 -17.89 6.22 9.96
C VAL A 204 -17.35 7.25 8.96
N ASP A 205 -16.19 7.81 9.27
CA ASP A 205 -15.50 8.81 8.47
C ASP A 205 -14.00 8.51 8.40
N GLY A 206 -13.33 9.16 7.46
CA GLY A 206 -11.87 9.11 7.36
C GLY A 206 -11.35 10.19 6.42
N PRO A 207 -10.02 10.26 6.27
CA PRO A 207 -9.40 11.25 5.41
C PRO A 207 -9.61 10.89 3.93
N VAL A 208 -10.01 11.86 3.11
CA VAL A 208 -10.13 11.71 1.66
C VAL A 208 -8.96 12.45 1.02
N ILE A 209 -8.02 11.71 0.43
CA ILE A 209 -6.79 12.30 -0.16
C ILE A 209 -7.14 13.21 -1.34
N GLU A 210 -8.13 12.82 -2.13
CA GLU A 210 -8.52 13.48 -3.37
C GLU A 210 -8.98 14.94 -3.15
N ASP A 211 -9.43 15.26 -1.94
CA ASP A 211 -9.89 16.60 -1.59
C ASP A 211 -8.79 17.66 -1.64
N ILE A 212 -7.54 17.28 -1.36
CA ILE A 212 -6.45 18.25 -1.33
C ILE A 212 -6.19 18.87 -2.71
N PHE A 213 -6.48 18.13 -3.80
CA PHE A 213 -6.33 18.64 -5.16
C PHE A 213 -7.37 19.69 -5.53
N ASN A 214 -8.50 19.71 -4.82
CA ASN A 214 -9.55 20.72 -4.97
C ASN A 214 -9.47 21.82 -3.90
N ASN A 215 -8.50 21.74 -2.99
CA ASN A 215 -8.31 22.72 -1.92
C ASN A 215 -7.63 23.98 -2.47
N PRO A 216 -8.27 25.17 -2.42
CA PRO A 216 -7.70 26.40 -2.97
C PRO A 216 -6.43 26.84 -2.24
N ASP A 217 -6.21 26.40 -1.00
CA ASP A 217 -5.04 26.75 -0.19
C ASP A 217 -3.77 26.01 -0.60
N TYR A 218 -3.88 24.99 -1.47
CA TYR A 218 -2.75 24.21 -1.96
C TYR A 218 -2.59 24.31 -3.48
N GLU A 219 -1.37 24.16 -3.96
CA GLU A 219 -1.03 23.99 -5.37
C GLU A 219 -0.15 22.76 -5.58
N VAL A 220 -0.35 22.09 -6.71
CA VAL A 220 0.57 21.06 -7.19
C VAL A 220 1.78 21.76 -7.80
N VAL A 221 2.96 21.55 -7.21
CA VAL A 221 4.22 22.14 -7.69
C VAL A 221 5.08 21.17 -8.49
N LEU A 222 4.85 19.87 -8.29
CA LEU A 222 5.55 18.80 -8.99
C LEU A 222 4.65 17.57 -9.05
N GLU A 223 4.59 16.94 -10.21
CA GLU A 223 4.11 15.57 -10.37
C GLU A 223 5.21 14.77 -11.06
N TRP A 224 5.50 13.57 -10.55
CA TRP A 224 6.54 12.70 -11.10
C TRP A 224 6.12 11.24 -11.02
N THR A 225 6.45 10.48 -12.08
CA THR A 225 6.18 9.05 -12.19
C THR A 225 7.46 8.30 -12.56
N ASN A 226 7.77 7.25 -11.81
CA ASN A 226 8.84 6.32 -12.09
C ASN A 226 8.40 5.30 -13.16
N ASN A 227 8.77 5.56 -14.42
CA ASN A 227 8.47 4.67 -15.54
C ASN A 227 9.39 3.42 -15.62
N GLN A 228 10.34 3.26 -14.70
CA GLN A 228 11.23 2.09 -14.69
C GLN A 228 10.62 0.86 -14.02
N ASP A 229 9.69 1.07 -13.09
CA ASP A 229 9.02 -0.03 -12.40
C ASP A 229 8.04 -0.72 -13.35
N LYS A 230 8.55 -1.76 -13.99
CA LYS A 230 7.77 -2.79 -14.71
C LYS A 230 7.31 -3.91 -13.77
N TYR A 231 7.59 -3.81 -12.48
CA TYR A 231 7.21 -4.84 -11.51
C TYR A 231 5.73 -4.66 -11.17
N LEU A 232 4.89 -5.49 -11.80
CA LEU A 232 3.43 -5.41 -11.86
C LEU A 232 2.94 -4.09 -12.49
N ASP A 233 2.52 -4.16 -13.75
CA ASP A 233 1.83 -3.06 -14.43
C ASP A 233 0.69 -2.52 -13.55
N THR A 234 0.61 -1.19 -13.42
CA THR A 234 -0.48 -0.49 -12.71
C THR A 234 -1.85 -0.99 -13.14
N TRP A 235 -1.99 -1.35 -14.43
CA TRP A 235 -3.20 -1.99 -14.94
C TRP A 235 -3.54 -3.29 -14.19
N TYR A 236 -2.56 -4.19 -14.00
CA TYR A 236 -2.79 -5.44 -13.28
C TYR A 236 -3.25 -5.17 -11.85
N LEU A 237 -2.52 -4.30 -11.12
CA LEU A 237 -2.81 -4.04 -9.71
C LEU A 237 -4.20 -3.46 -9.49
N GLU A 238 -4.61 -2.49 -10.31
CA GLU A 238 -5.94 -1.93 -10.25
C GLU A 238 -6.99 -3.03 -10.43
N HIS A 239 -6.86 -3.82 -11.49
CA HIS A 239 -7.90 -4.77 -11.88
C HIS A 239 -7.94 -6.02 -11.00
N ILE A 240 -6.81 -6.50 -10.46
CA ILE A 240 -6.82 -7.62 -9.50
C ILE A 240 -7.39 -7.16 -8.15
N THR A 241 -7.22 -5.90 -7.80
CA THR A 241 -7.85 -5.32 -6.61
C THR A 241 -9.36 -5.18 -6.82
N ARG A 242 -9.82 -4.70 -7.98
CA ARG A 242 -11.25 -4.68 -8.35
C ARG A 242 -11.86 -6.08 -8.32
N TYR A 243 -11.19 -7.08 -8.90
CA TYR A 243 -11.59 -8.48 -8.79
C TYR A 243 -11.73 -8.91 -7.32
N THR A 244 -10.81 -8.49 -6.46
CA THR A 244 -10.88 -8.78 -5.02
C THR A 244 -12.12 -8.14 -4.38
N LEU A 245 -12.41 -6.88 -4.67
CA LEU A 245 -13.64 -6.22 -4.21
C LEU A 245 -14.90 -6.95 -4.68
N ASP A 246 -14.94 -7.37 -5.96
CA ASP A 246 -16.07 -8.09 -6.53
C ASP A 246 -16.34 -9.42 -5.83
N ILE A 247 -15.29 -10.19 -5.49
CA ILE A 247 -15.48 -11.44 -4.74
C ILE A 247 -15.92 -11.17 -3.29
N TYR A 248 -15.48 -10.06 -2.68
CA TYR A 248 -15.99 -9.63 -1.37
C TYR A 248 -17.50 -9.33 -1.40
N GLU A 249 -17.97 -8.63 -2.43
CA GLU A 249 -19.40 -8.38 -2.65
C GLU A 249 -20.19 -9.69 -2.90
N GLN A 250 -19.55 -10.70 -3.51
CA GLN A 250 -20.12 -12.04 -3.68
C GLN A 250 -20.11 -12.91 -2.40
N GLY A 251 -19.67 -12.36 -1.26
CA GLY A 251 -19.63 -13.04 0.03
C GLY A 251 -18.38 -13.89 0.27
N TRP A 252 -17.32 -13.72 -0.51
CA TRP A 252 -16.02 -14.32 -0.21
C TRP A 252 -15.27 -13.45 0.81
N ARG A 253 -14.54 -14.09 1.71
CA ARG A 253 -13.68 -13.45 2.71
C ARG A 253 -12.29 -14.06 2.64
N LEU A 254 -11.27 -13.28 2.94
CA LEU A 254 -9.92 -13.81 3.07
C LEU A 254 -9.89 -14.89 4.16
N ARG A 255 -9.27 -16.02 3.84
CA ARG A 255 -9.01 -17.07 4.80
C ARG A 255 -7.95 -16.57 5.79
N GLU A 256 -8.18 -16.79 7.07
CA GLU A 256 -7.12 -16.57 8.06
C GLU A 256 -5.98 -17.59 7.82
N SER A 257 -4.74 -17.11 7.65
CA SER A 257 -3.59 -17.99 7.41
C SER A 257 -3.33 -18.89 8.62
N GLU A 258 -3.07 -20.18 8.40
CA GLU A 258 -2.59 -21.07 9.48
C GLU A 258 -1.08 -20.89 9.76
N ALA A 259 -0.36 -20.16 8.90
CA ALA A 259 1.06 -19.93 9.08
C ALA A 259 1.31 -18.93 10.22
N PRO A 260 2.34 -19.14 11.05
CA PRO A 260 2.82 -18.10 11.95
C PRO A 260 3.18 -16.87 11.11
N THR A 261 2.74 -15.69 11.54
CA THR A 261 2.94 -14.42 10.86
C THR A 261 4.43 -14.17 10.65
N VAL A 262 4.91 -14.37 9.41
CA VAL A 262 6.30 -14.03 9.06
C VAL A 262 6.33 -12.58 8.58
N ASN A 263 7.18 -11.81 9.23
CA ASN A 263 7.29 -10.37 9.20
C ASN A 263 7.68 -9.80 7.81
N LEU A 264 6.73 -9.51 6.92
CA LEU A 264 7.05 -8.77 5.67
C LEU A 264 6.12 -7.61 5.30
N PHE A 265 4.99 -7.41 5.98
CA PHE A 265 4.07 -6.25 5.75
C PHE A 265 3.63 -5.55 7.03
N LEU A 266 4.35 -5.80 8.11
CA LEU A 266 4.01 -5.43 9.49
C LEU A 266 4.42 -4.02 9.89
N TRP A 267 4.76 -3.13 8.95
CA TRP A 267 4.89 -1.72 9.35
C TRP A 267 3.53 -1.19 9.80
N LEU A 268 2.41 -1.53 9.14
CA LEU A 268 1.09 -1.05 9.56
C LEU A 268 0.52 -1.71 10.81
N ILE A 269 1.15 -2.76 11.36
CA ILE A 269 0.63 -3.44 12.55
C ILE A 269 1.71 -3.56 13.62
N ASP A 270 1.41 -3.02 14.81
CA ASP A 270 2.33 -3.04 15.94
C ASP A 270 2.72 -4.49 16.27
N ASP A 271 4.02 -4.76 16.26
CA ASP A 271 4.61 -6.07 16.58
C ASP A 271 4.32 -6.51 18.03
N GLY A 272 3.84 -5.59 18.89
CA GLY A 272 3.50 -5.87 20.29
C GLY A 272 2.01 -6.11 20.60
N ASP A 273 1.09 -5.88 19.67
CA ASP A 273 -0.36 -6.02 19.94
C ASP A 273 -0.91 -7.37 19.45
N GLU A 274 -0.94 -8.36 20.35
CA GLU A 274 -1.49 -9.70 20.11
C GLU A 274 -2.99 -9.66 19.73
N SER A 275 -3.71 -8.59 20.08
CA SER A 275 -5.13 -8.45 19.70
C SER A 275 -5.34 -8.30 18.19
N LEU A 276 -4.29 -7.96 17.45
CA LEU A 276 -4.32 -7.74 15.99
C LEU A 276 -3.81 -8.94 15.18
N ASP A 277 -3.48 -10.05 15.83
CA ASP A 277 -2.90 -11.23 15.19
C ASP A 277 -3.75 -11.81 14.05
N SER A 278 -5.08 -11.78 14.19
CA SER A 278 -5.99 -12.24 13.13
C SER A 278 -5.90 -11.33 11.90
N VAL A 279 -5.86 -10.01 12.11
CA VAL A 279 -5.67 -9.02 11.03
C VAL A 279 -4.33 -9.25 10.32
N LYS A 280 -3.25 -9.49 11.08
CA LYS A 280 -1.93 -9.80 10.52
C LYS A 280 -1.96 -11.05 9.62
N ARG A 281 -2.62 -12.12 10.07
CA ARG A 281 -2.76 -13.37 9.30
C ARG A 281 -3.61 -13.19 8.04
N ILE A 282 -4.64 -12.36 8.09
CA ILE A 282 -5.48 -12.05 6.93
C ILE A 282 -4.72 -11.19 5.91
N MET A 283 -3.98 -10.17 6.35
CA MET A 283 -3.11 -9.39 5.46
C MET A 283 -2.02 -10.25 4.81
N TRP A 284 -1.52 -11.27 5.52
CA TRP A 284 -0.59 -12.23 4.95
C TRP A 284 -1.24 -13.07 3.82
N THR A 285 -2.45 -13.58 4.04
CA THR A 285 -3.22 -14.27 3.01
C THR A 285 -3.45 -13.39 1.79
N PHE A 286 -3.85 -12.13 2.00
CA PHE A 286 -4.05 -11.15 0.93
C PHE A 286 -2.79 -10.96 0.07
N LYS A 287 -1.65 -10.73 0.73
CA LYS A 287 -0.35 -10.60 0.05
C LYS A 287 -0.02 -11.84 -0.78
N ASN A 288 -0.19 -13.04 -0.22
CA ASN A 288 0.15 -14.28 -0.91
C ASN A 288 -0.76 -14.51 -2.12
N PHE A 289 -2.05 -14.25 -2.01
CA PHE A 289 -2.97 -14.27 -3.14
C PHE A 289 -2.46 -13.40 -4.29
N HIS A 290 -2.12 -12.14 -4.01
CA HIS A 290 -1.61 -11.23 -5.05
C HIS A 290 -0.24 -11.61 -5.59
N THR A 291 0.61 -12.23 -4.76
CA THR A 291 1.93 -12.72 -5.17
C THR A 291 1.77 -13.86 -6.17
N GLU A 292 0.95 -14.87 -5.84
CA GLU A 292 0.72 -16.04 -6.70
C GLU A 292 0.00 -15.66 -8.00
N ALA A 293 -1.07 -14.87 -7.92
CA ALA A 293 -1.76 -14.34 -9.09
C ALA A 293 -0.82 -13.46 -9.96
N GLY A 294 0.03 -12.67 -9.32
CA GLY A 294 0.98 -11.78 -9.99
C GLY A 294 2.07 -12.54 -10.74
N ILE A 295 2.59 -13.62 -10.16
CA ILE A 295 3.56 -14.51 -10.80
C ILE A 295 2.97 -15.12 -12.07
N ASP A 296 1.72 -15.60 -12.03
CA ASP A 296 1.08 -16.17 -13.21
C ASP A 296 0.75 -15.12 -14.27
N TRP A 297 0.33 -13.91 -13.85
CA TRP A 297 0.16 -12.78 -14.76
C TRP A 297 1.48 -12.38 -15.45
N GLU A 298 2.58 -12.30 -14.70
CA GLU A 298 3.91 -11.98 -15.25
C GLU A 298 4.38 -13.04 -16.25
N LYS A 299 4.11 -14.33 -16.00
CA LYS A 299 4.40 -15.41 -16.98
C LYS A 299 3.61 -15.22 -18.28
N LEU A 300 2.34 -14.82 -18.19
CA LEU A 300 1.51 -14.54 -19.38
C LEU A 300 2.04 -13.33 -20.16
N SER A 301 2.38 -12.26 -19.44
CA SER A 301 2.98 -11.04 -20.01
C SER A 301 4.31 -11.34 -20.72
N THR A 302 5.23 -12.02 -20.03
CA THR A 302 6.56 -12.36 -20.56
C THR A 302 6.49 -13.27 -21.78
N ALA A 303 5.47 -14.13 -21.86
CA ALA A 303 5.23 -14.99 -23.01
C ALA A 303 4.54 -14.28 -24.19
N GLY A 304 4.28 -12.96 -24.11
CA GLY A 304 3.55 -12.19 -25.13
C GLY A 304 2.08 -12.57 -25.25
N LYS A 305 1.51 -13.30 -24.29
CA LYS A 305 0.11 -13.78 -24.36
C LYS A 305 -0.92 -12.68 -24.09
N LEU A 306 -0.47 -11.55 -23.55
CA LEU A 306 -1.29 -10.37 -23.32
C LEU A 306 -1.30 -9.43 -24.54
N ASP A 307 -0.37 -9.65 -25.48
CA ASP A 307 -0.20 -8.78 -26.64
C ASP A 307 -1.34 -9.00 -27.64
N GLY A 308 -1.95 -7.90 -28.08
CA GLY A 308 -3.09 -7.96 -29.01
C GLY A 308 -4.43 -8.39 -28.39
N LEU A 309 -4.47 -8.70 -27.09
CA LEU A 309 -5.74 -8.85 -26.39
C LEU A 309 -6.40 -7.50 -26.18
N SER A 310 -7.71 -7.42 -26.43
CA SER A 310 -8.54 -6.30 -25.98
C SER A 310 -8.59 -6.23 -24.45
N GLU A 311 -8.92 -5.07 -23.91
CA GLU A 311 -9.06 -4.86 -22.46
C GLU A 311 -10.03 -5.86 -21.82
N ARG A 312 -11.19 -6.08 -22.45
CA ARG A 312 -12.15 -7.10 -22.02
C ARG A 312 -11.53 -8.50 -21.94
N GLN A 313 -10.77 -8.91 -22.94
CA GLN A 313 -10.11 -10.22 -22.94
C GLN A 313 -9.04 -10.33 -21.86
N LYS A 314 -8.30 -9.24 -21.58
CA LYS A 314 -7.36 -9.18 -20.46
C LYS A 314 -8.08 -9.33 -19.12
N MET A 315 -9.26 -8.71 -18.97
CA MET A 315 -10.10 -8.85 -17.78
C MET A 315 -10.61 -10.27 -17.58
N GLU A 316 -11.15 -10.91 -18.62
CA GLU A 316 -11.62 -12.30 -18.57
C GLU A 316 -10.45 -13.27 -18.20
N LEU A 317 -9.26 -13.00 -18.72
CA LEU A 317 -8.05 -13.77 -18.39
C LEU A 317 -7.59 -13.53 -16.94
N LEU A 318 -7.62 -12.28 -16.48
CA LEU A 318 -7.29 -11.93 -15.10
C LEU A 318 -8.26 -12.57 -14.12
N GLU A 319 -9.55 -12.58 -14.42
CA GLU A 319 -10.58 -13.26 -13.63
C GLU A 319 -10.30 -14.77 -13.58
N THR A 320 -9.85 -15.38 -14.68
CA THR A 320 -9.44 -16.79 -14.71
C THR A 320 -8.24 -17.04 -13.80
N VAL A 321 -7.24 -16.15 -13.81
CA VAL A 321 -6.09 -16.22 -12.89
C VAL A 321 -6.55 -16.06 -11.44
N GLY A 322 -7.38 -15.06 -11.13
CA GLY A 322 -7.91 -14.84 -9.78
C GLY A 322 -8.74 -16.02 -9.27
N ASN A 323 -9.62 -16.56 -10.11
CA ASN A 323 -10.48 -17.70 -9.77
C ASN A 323 -9.68 -18.98 -9.50
N LYS A 324 -8.54 -19.19 -10.18
CA LYS A 324 -7.64 -20.32 -9.92
C LYS A 324 -7.17 -20.36 -8.47
N TYR A 325 -6.90 -19.21 -7.87
CA TYR A 325 -6.35 -19.08 -6.51
C TYR A 325 -7.43 -18.75 -5.46
N ARG A 326 -8.63 -18.35 -5.88
CA ARG A 326 -9.69 -17.88 -4.98
C ARG A 326 -9.99 -18.86 -3.85
N ASP A 327 -10.26 -20.13 -4.14
CA ASP A 327 -10.70 -21.09 -3.11
C ASP A 327 -9.58 -21.48 -2.12
N GLU A 328 -8.31 -21.28 -2.51
CA GLU A 328 -7.14 -21.44 -1.64
C GLU A 328 -7.08 -20.32 -0.60
N PHE A 329 -7.16 -19.06 -1.05
CA PHE A 329 -6.95 -17.87 -0.21
C PHE A 329 -8.23 -17.27 0.37
N PHE A 330 -9.40 -17.66 -0.13
CA PHE A 330 -10.68 -17.14 0.29
C PHE A 330 -11.63 -18.27 0.71
N VAL A 331 -12.50 -17.95 1.65
CA VAL A 331 -13.63 -18.79 2.05
C VAL A 331 -14.91 -18.07 1.71
N LYS A 332 -15.88 -18.80 1.15
CA LYS A 332 -17.21 -18.25 0.93
C LYS A 332 -17.98 -18.32 2.23
N ASP A 333 -18.39 -17.18 2.76
CA ASP A 333 -19.28 -17.16 3.91
C ASP A 333 -20.61 -17.80 3.50
N SER A 334 -20.86 -18.98 4.04
CA SER A 334 -22.13 -19.67 3.89
C SER A 334 -23.13 -19.04 4.87
N ALA A 335 -23.63 -17.85 4.50
CA ALA A 335 -24.80 -17.18 5.10
C ALA A 335 -24.77 -17.02 6.64
N LYS A 336 -24.42 -15.82 7.15
CA LYS A 336 -25.05 -15.26 8.37
C LYS A 336 -24.79 -13.80 8.75
N THR A 337 -23.96 -13.02 8.05
CA THR A 337 -23.52 -11.72 8.60
C THR A 337 -24.20 -10.48 8.00
N LEU A 338 -24.99 -10.60 6.92
CA LEU A 338 -25.66 -9.44 6.30
C LEU A 338 -26.94 -8.96 7.01
N ALA A 339 -27.40 -9.63 8.07
CA ALA A 339 -28.67 -9.31 8.75
C ALA A 339 -28.57 -8.25 9.87
N ARG A 340 -27.43 -7.55 10.03
CA ARG A 340 -27.25 -6.55 11.10
C ARG A 340 -27.37 -5.08 10.68
N ASN A 341 -27.52 -4.78 9.39
CA ASN A 341 -27.42 -3.39 8.90
C ASN A 341 -28.75 -2.73 8.50
N ASP A 342 -29.90 -3.38 8.71
CA ASP A 342 -31.23 -2.78 8.44
C ASP A 342 -31.98 -2.35 9.72
N GLU A 343 -31.37 -2.45 10.91
CA GLU A 343 -31.96 -1.99 12.17
C GLU A 343 -30.97 -1.17 13.01
N SER A 344 -30.72 0.09 12.64
CA SER A 344 -30.31 1.15 13.57
C SER A 344 -30.52 2.55 13.01
#